data_AF-A0A250JKC0-F1
#
_entry.id   AF-A0A250JKC0-F1
#
_cell.length_a   1.000
_cell.length_b   1.000
_cell.length_c   1.000
_cell.angle_alpha   90.00
_cell.angle_beta   90.00
_cell.angle_gamma   90.00
#
_symmetry.space_group_name_H-M   'P 1'
#
loop_
_entity.id
_entity.type
_entity.pdbx_description
1 polymer ?
#
loop_
_entity_poly.entity_id
_entity_poly.type
_entity_poly.pdbx_seq_one_letter_code
_entity_poly.pdbx_strand_id
1 'polypeptide(L)'
;MKRSDYQALVHGTRLVTFPSHFVERQKNVKTVVAGEERKPLAEEVGRNWYLRMPEKDCQQAMDFAKPRSAYWRLLQETWAELFEQVDDFTEVTPPEAPPRFMKLMELEDEVLPRLAEPAGKVEARKRILEIIQTYRPAAATKAP
;
A
#
# COMPACT_ATOMS: atom_id res chain seq x y z
N MET A 1 4.20 -21.51 -7.90
CA MET A 1 3.39 -22.56 -7.25
C MET A 1 1.95 -22.43 -7.76
N LYS A 2 1.49 -23.35 -8.62
CA LYS A 2 0.10 -23.36 -9.10
C LYS A 2 -0.74 -24.22 -8.15
N ARG A 3 -1.85 -23.67 -7.65
CA ARG A 3 -2.83 -24.41 -6.85
C ARG A 3 -3.57 -25.41 -7.73
N SER A 4 -3.78 -26.63 -7.24
CA SER A 4 -4.52 -27.68 -7.97
C SER A 4 -6.03 -27.60 -7.76
N ASP A 5 -6.48 -26.91 -6.70
CA ASP A 5 -7.88 -26.87 -6.28
C ASP A 5 -8.69 -25.73 -6.93
N TYR A 6 -8.03 -24.66 -7.41
CA TYR A 6 -8.62 -23.62 -8.27
C TYR A 6 -7.51 -22.78 -8.93
N GLN A 7 -7.82 -22.04 -9.99
CA GLN A 7 -6.83 -21.24 -10.74
C GLN A 7 -6.94 -19.73 -10.52
N ALA A 8 -8.11 -19.21 -10.18
CA ALA A 8 -8.30 -17.81 -9.85
C ALA A 8 -9.28 -17.62 -8.69
N LEU A 9 -9.12 -16.50 -7.98
CA LEU A 9 -9.97 -16.11 -6.86
C LEU A 9 -10.57 -14.74 -7.15
N VAL A 10 -11.90 -14.65 -7.14
CA VAL A 10 -12.59 -13.35 -7.06
C VAL A 10 -12.82 -13.07 -5.58
N HIS A 11 -12.04 -12.14 -5.05
CA HIS A 11 -12.08 -11.75 -3.64
C HIS A 11 -12.90 -10.47 -3.47
N GLY A 12 -13.89 -10.51 -2.58
CA GLY A 12 -14.61 -9.34 -2.09
C GLY A 12 -14.45 -9.20 -0.58
N THR A 13 -14.14 -8.00 -0.12
CA THR A 13 -14.09 -7.69 1.31
C THR A 13 -14.97 -6.49 1.63
N ARG A 14 -15.61 -6.53 2.80
CA ARG A 14 -16.36 -5.40 3.37
C ARG A 14 -15.96 -5.24 4.84
N LEU A 15 -15.41 -4.09 5.16
CA LEU A 15 -15.11 -3.69 6.53
C LEU A 15 -16.31 -2.95 7.12
N VAL A 16 -16.75 -3.37 8.31
CA VAL A 16 -17.77 -2.69 9.11
C VAL A 16 -17.12 -2.25 10.41
N THR A 17 -17.00 -0.94 10.61
CA THR A 17 -16.31 -0.34 11.75
C THR A 17 -17.27 -0.02 12.89
N PHE A 18 -16.82 -0.29 14.11
CA PHE A 18 -17.45 0.10 15.37
C PHE A 18 -16.39 0.82 16.24
N PRO A 19 -16.77 1.52 17.31
CA PRO A 19 -15.80 2.28 18.12
C PRO A 19 -14.65 1.44 18.69
N SER A 20 -14.92 0.18 19.06
CA SER A 20 -13.95 -0.71 19.73
C SER A 20 -13.53 -1.92 18.91
N HIS A 21 -14.05 -2.08 17.69
CA HIS A 21 -13.79 -3.25 16.87
C HIS A 21 -14.17 -3.00 15.42
N PHE A 22 -13.73 -3.87 14.52
CA PHE A 22 -14.31 -3.95 13.19
C PHE A 22 -14.55 -5.40 12.80
N VAL A 23 -15.55 -5.60 11.95
CA VAL A 23 -15.88 -6.88 11.38
C VAL A 23 -15.52 -6.85 9.90
N GLU A 24 -14.66 -7.77 9.49
CA GLU A 24 -14.41 -8.01 8.08
C GLU A 24 -15.34 -9.12 7.58
N ARG A 25 -16.08 -8.83 6.52
CA ARG A 25 -16.91 -9.79 5.79
C ARG A 25 -16.22 -10.09 4.48
N GLN A 26 -15.87 -11.35 4.28
CA GLN A 26 -15.20 -11.82 3.07
C GLN A 26 -16.18 -12.62 2.23
N LYS A 27 -16.10 -12.45 0.91
CA LYS A 27 -16.80 -13.25 -0.09
C LYS A 27 -15.79 -13.67 -1.14
N ASN A 28 -15.46 -14.95 -1.16
CA ASN A 28 -14.40 -15.52 -1.96
C ASN A 28 -14.99 -16.52 -2.95
N VAL A 29 -14.94 -16.22 -4.25
CA VAL A 29 -15.37 -17.16 -5.28
C VAL A 29 -14.14 -17.79 -5.91
N LYS A 30 -13.93 -19.07 -5.61
CA LYS A 30 -12.90 -19.91 -6.24
C LYS A 30 -13.35 -20.22 -7.66
N THR A 31 -12.49 -20.00 -8.63
CA THR A 31 -12.80 -20.19 -10.05
C THR A 31 -11.81 -21.13 -10.72
N VAL A 32 -12.35 -22.01 -11.57
CA VAL A 32 -11.56 -22.83 -12.49
C VAL A 32 -11.58 -22.20 -13.87
N VAL A 33 -10.46 -22.29 -14.57
CA VAL A 33 -10.31 -21.75 -15.92
C VAL A 33 -10.30 -22.91 -16.91
N ALA A 34 -11.28 -22.92 -17.82
CA ALA A 34 -11.40 -23.92 -18.88
C ALA A 34 -11.40 -23.20 -20.23
N GLY A 35 -10.25 -23.15 -20.90
CA GLY A 35 -10.07 -22.31 -22.08
C GLY A 35 -10.17 -20.83 -21.70
N GLU A 36 -11.03 -20.08 -22.39
CA GLU A 36 -11.31 -18.66 -22.11
C GLU A 36 -12.41 -18.46 -21.06
N GLU A 37 -13.09 -19.54 -20.65
CA GLU A 37 -14.22 -19.48 -19.72
C GLU A 37 -13.75 -19.61 -18.26
N ARG A 38 -14.30 -18.76 -17.38
CA ARG A 38 -14.10 -18.85 -15.92
C ARG A 38 -15.36 -19.39 -15.27
N LYS A 39 -15.28 -20.57 -14.66
CA LYS A 39 -16.40 -21.20 -13.96
C LYS A 39 -16.24 -21.10 -12.45
N PRO A 40 -17.26 -20.62 -11.70
CA PRO A 40 -17.23 -20.66 -10.26
C PRO A 40 -17.26 -22.12 -9.79
N LEU A 41 -16.34 -22.46 -8.88
CA LEU A 41 -16.23 -23.78 -8.28
C LEU A 41 -16.87 -23.83 -6.90
N ALA A 42 -16.56 -22.83 -6.07
CA ALA A 42 -17.06 -22.73 -4.70
C ALA A 42 -17.09 -21.26 -4.25
N GLU A 43 -18.02 -20.95 -3.36
CA GLU A 43 -18.09 -19.68 -2.66
C GLU A 43 -17.79 -19.90 -1.18
N GLU A 44 -16.85 -19.13 -0.64
CA GLU A 44 -16.50 -19.09 0.77
C GLU A 44 -16.87 -17.74 1.35
N VAL A 45 -17.70 -17.74 2.39
CA VAL A 45 -18.08 -16.53 3.12
C VAL A 45 -17.35 -16.51 4.47
N GLY A 46 -16.47 -15.53 4.63
CA GLY A 46 -15.67 -15.33 5.84
C GLY A 46 -16.24 -14.25 6.74
N ARG A 47 -16.02 -14.40 8.05
CA ARG A 47 -16.22 -13.35 9.04
C ARG A 47 -15.06 -13.35 10.01
N ASN A 48 -14.25 -12.30 9.96
CA ASN A 48 -13.20 -12.04 10.95
C ASN A 48 -13.64 -10.91 11.87
N TRP A 49 -13.36 -11.05 13.16
CA TRP A 49 -13.65 -10.04 14.16
C TRP A 49 -12.34 -9.54 14.75
N TYR A 50 -12.10 -8.24 14.63
CA TYR A 50 -10.91 -7.59 15.14
C TYR A 50 -11.29 -6.70 16.30
N LEU A 51 -10.81 -7.03 17.49
CA LEU A 51 -11.02 -6.25 18.70
C LEU A 51 -9.87 -5.25 18.86
N ARG A 52 -10.20 -4.01 19.22
CA ARG A 52 -9.20 -3.00 19.56
C ARG A 52 -8.48 -3.42 20.83
N MET A 53 -7.15 -3.54 20.75
CA MET A 53 -6.33 -3.80 21.94
C MET A 53 -6.31 -2.58 22.86
N PRO A 54 -6.17 -2.79 24.18
CA PRO A 54 -5.89 -1.71 25.13
C PRO A 54 -4.65 -0.91 24.71
N GLU A 55 -4.67 0.40 24.91
CA GLU A 55 -3.57 1.30 24.49
C GLU A 55 -2.23 0.94 25.14
N LYS A 56 -2.26 0.45 26.39
CA LYS A 56 -1.07 -0.05 27.11
C LYS A 56 -0.34 -1.17 26.35
N ASP A 57 -1.07 -1.97 25.57
CA ASP A 57 -0.52 -3.10 24.80
C ASP A 57 0.00 -2.62 23.43
N CYS A 58 -0.22 -1.34 23.09
CA CYS A 58 0.25 -0.71 21.85
C CYS A 58 1.54 0.11 22.04
N GLN A 59 2.09 0.21 23.27
CA GLN A 59 3.22 1.09 23.57
C GLN A 59 4.42 0.83 22.65
N GLN A 60 4.76 -0.44 22.39
CA GLN A 60 5.86 -0.80 21.50
C GLN A 60 5.65 -0.27 20.07
N ALA A 61 4.42 -0.33 19.56
CA ALA A 61 4.08 0.20 18.25
C ALA A 61 4.13 1.74 18.24
N MET A 62 3.70 2.39 19.32
CA MET A 62 3.78 3.84 19.48
C MET A 62 5.24 4.31 19.53
N ASP A 63 6.10 3.63 20.27
CA ASP A 63 7.52 3.93 20.38
C ASP A 63 8.24 3.74 19.04
N PHE A 64 7.85 2.72 18.28
CA PHE A 64 8.33 2.51 16.91
C PHE A 64 7.89 3.64 15.96
N ALA A 65 6.62 4.02 16.01
CA ALA A 65 6.02 4.99 15.10
C ALA A 65 6.43 6.44 15.39
N LYS A 66 6.62 6.80 16.65
CA LYS A 66 6.90 8.18 17.10
C LYS A 66 8.06 8.84 16.35
N PRO A 67 9.28 8.26 16.29
CA PRO A 67 10.39 8.88 15.55
C PRO A 67 10.15 8.92 14.04
N ARG A 68 9.31 8.05 13.50
CA ARG A 68 9.06 7.86 12.06
C ARG A 68 7.94 8.72 11.51
N SER A 69 7.07 9.21 12.39
CA SER A 69 5.86 9.95 12.05
C SER A 69 6.09 11.16 11.16
N ALA A 70 7.23 11.85 11.31
CA ALA A 70 7.60 12.99 10.47
C ALA A 70 7.87 12.57 9.02
N TYR A 71 8.58 11.46 8.82
CA TYR A 71 8.83 10.90 7.49
C TYR A 71 7.53 10.41 6.84
N TRP A 72 6.71 9.66 7.59
CA TRP A 72 5.45 9.13 7.07
C TRP A 72 4.47 10.23 6.68
N ARG A 73 4.42 11.32 7.46
CA ARG A 73 3.64 12.51 7.10
C ARG A 73 4.15 13.15 5.82
N LEU A 74 5.47 13.35 5.69
CA LEU A 74 6.07 13.92 4.48
C LEU A 74 5.80 13.05 3.24
N LEU A 75 5.87 11.72 3.39
CA LEU A 75 5.54 10.79 2.34
C LEU A 75 4.06 10.90 1.92
N GLN A 76 3.13 10.96 2.88
CA GLN A 76 1.70 11.16 2.60
C GLN A 76 1.43 12.49 1.88
N GLU A 77 2.04 13.58 2.35
CA GLU A 77 1.94 14.90 1.71
C GLU A 77 2.47 14.86 0.26
N THR A 78 3.60 14.19 0.03
CA THR A 78 4.18 14.06 -1.32
C THR A 78 3.25 13.28 -2.26
N TRP A 79 2.59 12.23 -1.77
CA TRP A 79 1.58 11.51 -2.54
C TRP A 79 0.33 12.35 -2.80
N ALA A 80 -0.16 13.09 -1.80
CA ALA A 80 -1.32 13.95 -1.94
C ALA A 80 -1.08 15.00 -3.04
N GLU A 81 0.06 15.69 -3.00
CA GLU A 81 0.45 16.67 -4.03
C GLU A 81 0.58 16.06 -5.43
N LEU A 82 1.06 14.82 -5.53
CA LEU A 82 1.14 14.12 -6.81
C LEU A 82 -0.24 13.78 -7.36
N PHE A 83 -1.15 13.29 -6.51
CA PHE A 83 -2.51 12.94 -6.92
C PHE A 83 -3.38 14.16 -7.27
N GLU A 84 -3.04 15.34 -6.77
CA GLU A 84 -3.65 16.59 -7.25
C GLU A 84 -3.28 16.93 -8.70
N GLN A 85 -2.19 16.34 -9.23
CA GLN A 85 -1.64 16.65 -10.56
C GLN A 85 -1.95 15.58 -11.62
N VAL A 86 -2.49 14.43 -11.22
CA VAL A 86 -2.75 13.29 -12.13
C VAL A 86 -4.12 12.69 -11.88
N ASP A 87 -4.86 12.42 -12.96
CA ASP A 87 -6.16 11.75 -12.89
C ASP A 87 -5.98 10.26 -12.55
N ASP A 88 -4.92 9.64 -13.11
CA ASP A 88 -4.56 8.24 -12.91
C ASP A 88 -3.08 8.10 -12.56
N PHE A 89 -2.77 7.13 -11.69
CA PHE A 89 -1.40 6.73 -11.36
C PHE A 89 -1.22 5.23 -11.61
N THR A 90 -0.31 4.89 -12.53
CA THR A 90 0.11 3.51 -12.80
C THR A 90 1.59 3.39 -12.45
N GLU A 91 1.95 2.35 -11.69
CA GLU A 91 3.36 2.00 -11.46
C GLU A 91 3.75 0.75 -12.26
N VAL A 92 5.00 0.73 -12.73
CA VAL A 92 5.65 -0.43 -13.33
C VAL A 92 6.96 -0.62 -12.58
N THR A 93 7.18 -1.83 -12.03
CA THR A 93 8.46 -2.15 -11.39
C THR A 93 9.54 -2.25 -12.47
N PRO A 94 10.63 -1.46 -12.41
CA PRO A 94 11.72 -1.57 -13.36
C PRO A 94 12.34 -2.98 -13.34
N PRO A 95 12.90 -3.46 -14.46
CA PRO A 95 13.64 -4.73 -14.48
C PRO A 95 14.71 -4.74 -13.38
N GLU A 96 14.78 -5.83 -12.62
CA GLU A 96 15.76 -6.06 -11.54
C GLU A 96 15.67 -5.10 -10.34
N ALA A 97 14.74 -4.15 -10.33
CA ALA A 97 14.50 -3.29 -9.18
C ALA A 97 13.61 -3.99 -8.13
N PRO A 98 13.82 -3.75 -6.82
CA PRO A 98 12.87 -4.16 -5.80
C PRO A 98 11.56 -3.36 -5.95
N PRO A 99 10.46 -3.75 -5.28
CA PRO A 99 9.27 -2.92 -5.19
C PRO A 99 9.57 -1.52 -4.62
N ARG A 100 8.90 -0.48 -5.13
CA ARG A 100 9.08 0.93 -4.73
C ARG A 100 9.03 1.14 -3.22
N PHE A 101 8.12 0.44 -2.53
CA PHE A 101 7.97 0.61 -1.08
C PHE A 101 9.25 0.23 -0.33
N MET A 102 10.05 -0.73 -0.83
CA MET A 102 11.33 -1.08 -0.21
C MET A 102 12.31 0.09 -0.32
N LYS A 103 12.41 0.74 -1.49
CA LYS A 103 13.23 1.94 -1.67
C LYS A 103 12.82 3.10 -0.76
N LEU A 104 11.51 3.28 -0.54
CA LEU A 104 11.01 4.30 0.39
C LEU A 104 11.29 3.95 1.86
N MET A 105 11.30 2.67 2.24
CA MET A 105 11.71 2.26 3.58
C MET A 105 13.22 2.44 3.78
N GLU A 106 14.04 2.09 2.79
CA GLU A 106 15.49 2.35 2.81
C GLU A 106 15.79 3.85 2.96
N LEU A 107 15.06 4.70 2.22
CA LEU A 107 15.20 6.15 2.32
C LEU A 107 14.86 6.69 3.71
N GLU A 108 13.88 6.09 4.40
CA GLU A 108 13.46 6.53 5.74
C GLU A 108 14.66 6.59 6.70
N ASP A 109 15.40 5.50 6.80
CA ASP A 109 16.54 5.38 7.72
C ASP A 109 17.64 6.42 7.42
N GLU A 110 17.82 6.78 6.14
CA GLU A 110 18.81 7.77 5.72
C GLU A 110 18.41 9.21 6.06
N VAL A 111 17.12 9.56 5.91
CA VAL A 111 16.65 10.95 6.03
C VAL A 111 16.16 11.30 7.42
N LEU A 112 15.73 10.31 8.21
CA LEU A 112 15.17 10.50 9.56
C LEU A 112 15.99 11.47 10.43
N PRO A 113 17.34 11.34 10.53
CA PRO A 113 18.13 12.25 11.36
C PRO A 113 18.07 13.72 10.93
N ARG A 114 17.78 13.97 9.65
CA ARG A 114 17.80 15.31 9.03
C ARG A 114 16.42 15.96 8.94
N LEU A 115 15.34 15.24 9.21
CA LEU A 115 13.97 15.77 9.11
C LEU A 115 13.64 16.83 10.17
N ALA A 116 14.47 17.00 11.20
CA ALA A 116 14.35 18.12 12.14
C ALA A 116 14.65 19.47 11.47
N GLU A 117 15.45 19.47 10.40
CA GLU A 117 15.88 20.67 9.68
C GLU A 117 14.97 20.95 8.47
N PRO A 118 14.58 22.21 8.21
CA PRO A 118 13.80 22.56 7.02
C PRO A 118 14.45 22.09 5.71
N ALA A 119 15.77 22.27 5.56
CA ALA A 119 16.51 21.82 4.39
C ALA A 119 16.47 20.29 4.23
N GLY A 120 16.55 19.54 5.34
CA GLY A 120 16.44 18.08 5.33
C GLY A 120 15.06 17.61 4.87
N LYS A 121 13.98 18.31 5.24
CA LYS A 121 12.63 18.00 4.75
C LYS A 121 12.48 18.24 3.25
N VAL A 122 13.03 19.33 2.73
CA VAL A 122 12.99 19.65 1.29
C VAL A 122 13.74 18.57 0.49
N GLU A 123 14.93 18.19 0.94
CA GLU A 123 15.70 17.13 0.29
C GLU A 123 15.00 15.77 0.35
N ALA A 124 14.45 15.41 1.52
CA ALA A 124 13.69 14.17 1.67
C ALA A 124 12.48 14.12 0.72
N ARG A 125 11.71 15.20 0.61
CA ARG A 125 10.57 15.30 -0.32
C ARG A 125 11.02 15.07 -1.76
N LYS A 126 12.11 15.72 -2.17
CA LYS A 126 12.68 15.59 -3.51
C LYS A 126 13.06 14.12 -3.80
N ARG A 127 13.77 13.48 -2.87
CA ARG A 127 14.18 12.06 -3.02
C ARG A 127 12.99 11.10 -3.01
N ILE A 128 11.96 11.36 -2.21
CA ILE A 128 10.70 10.60 -2.24
C ILE A 128 10.10 10.68 -3.64
N LEU A 129 9.97 11.90 -4.19
CA LEU A 129 9.39 12.11 -5.51
C LEU A 129 10.22 11.44 -6.61
N GLU A 130 11.55 11.56 -6.57
CA GLU A 130 12.45 10.88 -7.50
C GLU A 130 12.24 9.36 -7.49
N ILE A 131 12.19 8.75 -6.29
CA ILE A 131 11.87 7.33 -6.16
C ILE A 131 10.53 7.03 -6.80
N ILE A 132 9.46 7.78 -6.49
CA ILE A 132 8.14 7.55 -7.08
C ILE A 132 8.19 7.60 -8.61
N GLN A 133 8.87 8.59 -9.19
CA GLN A 133 8.95 8.75 -10.65
C GLN A 133 9.73 7.62 -11.34
N THR A 134 10.71 6.98 -10.69
CA THR A 134 11.42 5.83 -11.29
C THR A 134 10.53 4.61 -11.55
N TYR A 135 9.38 4.52 -10.86
CA TYR A 135 8.39 3.45 -11.05
C TYR A 135 7.22 3.92 -11.93
N ARG A 136 7.25 5.16 -12.42
CA ARG A 136 6.26 5.62 -13.38
C ARG A 136 6.69 5.15 -14.77
N PRO A 137 5.80 4.52 -15.57
CA PRO A 137 6.11 4.30 -16.97
C PRO A 137 6.40 5.66 -17.63
N ALA A 138 7.34 5.69 -18.58
CA ALA A 138 7.57 6.87 -19.41
C ALA A 138 6.19 7.31 -19.94
N ALA A 139 5.78 8.54 -19.61
CA ALA A 139 4.40 8.96 -19.81
C ALA A 139 3.97 8.69 -21.26
N ALA A 140 2.86 7.97 -21.44
CA ALA A 140 1.99 8.32 -22.55
C ALA A 140 1.54 9.75 -22.25
N THR A 141 2.12 10.72 -22.95
CA THR A 141 1.65 12.12 -22.98
C THR A 141 0.14 12.12 -23.06
N LYS A 142 -0.52 12.98 -22.26
CA LYS A 142 -1.97 13.21 -22.31
C LYS A 142 -2.39 13.27 -23.78
N ALA A 143 -3.27 12.37 -24.22
CA ALA A 143 -3.87 12.51 -25.53
C ALA A 143 -4.60 13.88 -25.55
N PRO A 144 -4.48 14.64 -26.65
CA PRO A 144 -5.06 15.99 -26.75
C PRO A 144 -6.57 16.00 -26.52
#